data_AF-A0A3N0BUN3-F1
#
_entry.id   AF-A0A3N0BUN3-F1
#
_cell.length_a   1.000
_cell.length_b   1.000
_cell.length_c   1.000
_cell.angle_alpha   90.00
_cell.angle_beta   90.00
_cell.angle_gamma   90.00
#
_symmetry.space_group_name_H-M   'P 1'
#
loop_
_entity.id
_entity.type
_entity.pdbx_description
1 polymer ?
#
loop_
_entity_poly.entity_id
_entity_poly.type
_entity_poly.pdbx_seq_one_letter_code
_entity_poly.pdbx_strand_id
1 'polypeptide(L)'
;MITRFAALFRGVELLTRPVHPDSRAALDRRWAELPEHVKTPAQLLGRSAVGCEGTHGVFPKCILTCSPCYHSADANKVRVDGGHTVAEVSKQMEFLRRLRGPRAHAQLIGGEVSLLPAKDHAAALAAMRANGREPMSMTHGDFDYGYLLEVALDDAGKPRFRKVSFAAHFDSLMRGRRGAVRPRSEAELNPFRARFADMFVALKREHGISSYLAHNMTVTPSNINQVDGVTEAVLGMPYDMLSFQPAAYIGDDRRWSGDFEDITIDAVWSRIEAGAGQRIPWQGTQFGDRRCNRTAVTLTTGSGMAALLDPEDPLDIAARDTLLKSFGGMYFGGTPAWIVAAKILRALLAHPGDIPVIAAFVRRLLRRAGGLKKVAAAARKRQLSFKTFVVHNFMDAADVAPAWALMEQGQTSDDSKIRETQERLGSCMYAMSHPDTGRLVPACVQHSSLDAAENAGLRKMLPLRPVTLNARP
;
A
#
# COMPACT_ATOMS: atom_id res chain seq x y z
N MET A 1 -18.92 38.05 -12.77
CA MET A 1 -17.50 37.96 -13.15
C MET A 1 -16.58 37.93 -11.92
N ILE A 2 -16.74 38.88 -10.98
CA ILE A 2 -15.97 38.96 -9.71
C ILE A 2 -16.03 37.66 -8.87
N THR A 3 -17.19 37.02 -8.77
CA THR A 3 -17.38 35.75 -8.04
C THR A 3 -16.62 34.55 -8.64
N ARG A 4 -16.45 34.51 -9.96
CA ARG A 4 -15.66 33.46 -10.63
C ARG A 4 -14.16 33.64 -10.40
N PHE A 5 -13.68 34.89 -10.41
CA PHE A 5 -12.29 35.20 -10.07
C PHE A 5 -11.96 34.87 -8.62
N ALA A 6 -12.82 35.26 -7.67
CA ALA A 6 -12.64 34.92 -6.25
C ALA A 6 -12.58 33.41 -6.02
N ALA A 7 -13.45 32.63 -6.68
CA ALA A 7 -13.43 31.17 -6.61
C ALA A 7 -12.14 30.57 -7.20
N LEU A 8 -11.65 31.10 -8.33
CA LEU A 8 -10.40 30.67 -8.94
C LEU A 8 -9.20 30.94 -8.02
N PHE A 9 -9.09 32.15 -7.47
CA PHE A 9 -8.01 32.51 -6.54
C PHE A 9 -8.03 31.65 -5.28
N ARG A 10 -9.22 31.41 -4.72
CA ARG A 10 -9.38 30.49 -3.57
C ARG A 10 -8.97 29.06 -3.92
N GLY A 11 -9.31 28.59 -5.12
CA GLY A 11 -8.88 27.27 -5.60
C GLY A 11 -7.35 27.15 -5.71
N VAL A 12 -6.69 28.14 -6.30
CA VAL A 12 -5.23 28.17 -6.41
C VAL A 12 -4.57 28.28 -5.04
N GLU A 13 -5.12 29.09 -4.14
CA GLU A 13 -4.66 29.23 -2.77
C GLU A 13 -4.69 27.88 -2.05
N LEU A 14 -5.84 27.18 -2.07
CA LEU A 14 -6.01 25.87 -1.44
C LEU A 14 -5.08 24.81 -2.04
N LEU A 15 -4.91 24.80 -3.36
CA LEU A 15 -3.99 23.89 -4.04
C LEU A 15 -2.54 24.13 -3.64
N THR A 16 -2.15 25.39 -3.41
CA THR A 16 -0.77 25.76 -3.08
C THR A 16 -0.47 25.78 -1.58
N ARG A 17 -1.47 25.69 -0.70
CA ARG A 17 -1.25 25.49 0.76
C ARG A 17 -0.37 24.25 0.99
N PRO A 18 0.66 24.29 1.86
CA PRO A 18 1.50 23.13 2.15
C PRO A 18 0.66 21.89 2.51
N VAL A 19 -0.28 22.04 3.43
CA VAL A 19 -1.25 21.02 3.84
C VAL A 19 -2.65 21.55 3.59
N HIS A 20 -3.50 20.75 2.94
CA HIS A 20 -4.90 21.11 2.74
C HIS A 20 -5.63 21.14 4.10
N PRO A 21 -6.51 22.12 4.39
CA PRO A 21 -7.24 22.18 5.67
C PRO A 21 -7.96 20.87 6.02
N ASP A 22 -8.70 20.30 5.07
CA ASP A 22 -9.37 19.00 5.26
C ASP A 22 -8.39 17.84 5.51
N SER A 23 -7.21 17.85 4.89
CA SER A 23 -6.16 16.86 5.19
C SER A 23 -5.65 17.03 6.61
N ARG A 24 -5.46 18.27 7.07
CA ARG A 24 -5.02 18.56 8.44
C ARG A 24 -6.08 18.10 9.46
N ALA A 25 -7.35 18.44 9.24
CA ALA A 25 -8.44 17.97 10.10
C ALA A 25 -8.54 16.44 10.16
N ALA A 26 -8.37 15.75 9.03
CA ALA A 26 -8.37 14.29 8.99
C ALA A 26 -7.16 13.67 9.71
N LEU A 27 -5.98 14.29 9.61
CA LEU A 27 -4.77 13.89 10.32
C LEU A 27 -4.92 14.08 11.83
N ASP A 28 -5.42 15.23 12.28
CA ASP A 28 -5.61 15.53 13.70
C ASP A 28 -6.65 14.60 14.33
N ARG A 29 -7.74 14.31 13.61
CA ARG A 29 -8.71 13.29 14.02
C ARG A 29 -8.06 11.92 14.14
N ARG A 30 -7.30 11.51 13.12
CA ARG A 30 -6.62 10.21 13.14
C ARG A 30 -5.65 10.12 14.31
N TRP A 31 -4.90 11.18 14.61
CA TRP A 31 -4.03 11.23 15.79
C TRP A 31 -4.81 11.03 17.08
N ALA A 32 -5.95 11.71 17.24
CA ALA A 32 -6.80 11.58 18.43
C ALA A 32 -7.33 10.16 18.63
N GLU A 33 -7.71 9.48 17.54
CA GLU A 33 -8.22 8.10 17.53
C GLU A 33 -7.17 7.02 17.84
N LEU A 34 -5.87 7.35 17.78
CA LEU A 34 -4.83 6.36 18.07
C LEU A 34 -4.82 5.98 19.56
N PRO A 35 -4.50 4.72 19.90
CA PRO A 35 -4.14 4.35 21.26
C PRO A 35 -2.92 5.14 21.77
N GLU A 36 -2.87 5.41 23.08
CA GLU A 36 -1.80 6.25 23.67
C GLU A 36 -0.39 5.65 23.46
N HIS A 37 -0.22 4.33 23.55
CA HIS A 37 1.09 3.69 23.44
C HIS A 37 1.74 3.86 22.05
N VAL A 38 0.95 4.15 21.00
CA VAL A 38 1.47 4.39 19.65
C VAL A 38 1.66 5.87 19.31
N LYS A 39 1.29 6.81 20.20
CA LYS A 39 1.46 8.27 20.01
C LYS A 39 2.88 8.71 20.31
N THR A 40 3.84 8.19 19.54
CA THR A 40 5.26 8.48 19.70
C THR A 40 5.75 9.56 18.72
N PRO A 41 6.90 10.21 18.96
CA PRO A 41 7.53 11.09 17.98
C PRO A 41 7.88 10.42 16.65
N ALA A 42 7.98 9.09 16.60
CA ALA A 42 8.23 8.36 15.35
C ALA A 42 6.94 8.07 14.55
N GLN A 43 5.75 8.23 15.15
CA GLN A 43 4.48 7.87 14.53
C GLN A 43 4.15 8.75 13.32
N LEU A 44 3.81 8.09 12.20
CA LEU A 44 3.42 8.73 10.95
C LEU A 44 1.89 8.88 10.83
N LEU A 45 1.10 7.98 11.43
CA LEU A 45 -0.36 8.10 11.46
C LEU A 45 -0.77 9.39 12.19
N GLY A 46 -1.64 10.18 11.57
CA GLY A 46 -2.13 11.45 12.11
C GLY A 46 -1.12 12.60 12.09
N ARG A 47 0.14 12.34 11.68
CA ARG A 47 1.17 13.38 11.50
C ARG A 47 1.49 13.62 10.04
N SER A 48 1.79 12.55 9.32
CA SER A 48 2.12 12.57 7.88
C SER A 48 1.05 11.95 7.00
N ALA A 49 0.41 10.87 7.47
CA ALA A 49 -0.59 10.14 6.71
C ALA A 49 -1.77 9.75 7.61
N VAL A 50 -2.96 9.62 7.03
CA VAL A 50 -4.14 9.07 7.73
C VAL A 50 -4.17 7.54 7.73
N GLY A 51 -3.30 6.91 6.93
CA GLY A 51 -3.26 5.47 6.68
C GLY A 51 -3.33 5.16 5.19
N CYS A 52 -3.20 3.87 4.85
CA CYS A 52 -3.56 3.30 3.58
C CYS A 52 -5.06 2.95 3.57
N GLU A 53 -5.69 3.06 2.42
CA GLU A 53 -7.09 2.72 2.19
C GLU A 53 -7.17 1.52 1.24
N GLY A 54 -8.22 0.71 1.34
CA GLY A 54 -8.45 -0.42 0.43
C GLY A 54 -9.92 -0.57 0.08
N THR A 55 -10.18 -1.16 -1.09
CA THR A 55 -11.53 -1.55 -1.48
C THR A 55 -11.92 -2.89 -0.85
N HIS A 56 -13.21 -3.09 -0.60
CA HIS A 56 -13.80 -4.41 -0.31
C HIS A 56 -15.05 -4.61 -1.17
N GLY A 57 -15.63 -5.80 -1.21
CA GLY A 57 -16.94 -6.00 -1.85
C GLY A 57 -17.02 -5.83 -3.37
N VAL A 58 -15.88 -5.61 -4.05
CA VAL A 58 -15.85 -5.37 -5.50
C VAL A 58 -15.97 -6.69 -6.29
N PHE A 59 -15.01 -7.59 -6.14
CA PHE A 59 -15.08 -8.97 -6.65
C PHE A 59 -13.94 -9.77 -5.97
N PRO A 60 -14.24 -10.95 -5.44
CA PRO A 60 -13.25 -11.74 -4.71
C PRO A 60 -12.52 -12.82 -5.53
N LYS A 61 -12.86 -12.97 -6.81
CA LYS A 61 -12.38 -14.08 -7.64
C LYS A 61 -10.89 -13.95 -7.98
N CYS A 62 -10.19 -15.08 -7.90
CA CYS A 62 -8.80 -15.23 -8.33
C CYS A 62 -8.63 -16.55 -9.11
N ILE A 63 -7.67 -16.60 -10.04
CA ILE A 63 -7.34 -17.81 -10.81
C ILE A 63 -6.17 -18.61 -10.23
N LEU A 64 -5.50 -18.09 -9.21
CA LEU A 64 -4.47 -18.81 -8.47
C LEU A 64 -5.02 -19.39 -7.16
N THR A 65 -4.35 -20.41 -6.65
CA THR A 65 -4.62 -21.00 -5.34
C THR A 65 -3.40 -20.81 -4.45
N CYS A 66 -3.58 -20.10 -3.34
CA CYS A 66 -2.54 -19.88 -2.33
C CYS A 66 -2.91 -20.60 -1.04
N SER A 67 -1.92 -21.11 -0.30
CA SER A 67 -2.12 -21.69 1.04
C SER A 67 -2.55 -20.62 2.06
N PRO A 68 -1.80 -19.52 2.29
CA PRO A 68 -2.22 -18.43 3.19
C PRO A 68 -3.13 -17.41 2.47
N CYS A 69 -4.21 -17.88 1.84
CA CYS A 69 -5.12 -17.00 1.11
C CYS A 69 -6.12 -16.34 2.07
N TYR A 70 -6.13 -15.01 2.12
CA TYR A 70 -7.11 -14.26 2.92
C TYR A 70 -8.54 -14.30 2.33
N HIS A 71 -8.73 -14.82 1.11
CA HIS A 71 -10.07 -14.97 0.53
C HIS A 71 -10.86 -16.09 1.20
N SER A 72 -12.13 -15.82 1.48
CA SER A 72 -13.06 -16.82 2.02
C SER A 72 -13.44 -17.90 1.00
N ALA A 73 -14.04 -18.99 1.49
CA ALA A 73 -14.44 -20.15 0.70
C ALA A 73 -15.37 -19.85 -0.50
N ASP A 74 -16.10 -18.73 -0.46
CA ASP A 74 -17.03 -18.31 -1.53
C ASP A 74 -16.40 -17.36 -2.55
N ALA A 75 -15.17 -16.89 -2.34
CA ALA A 75 -14.52 -15.90 -3.19
C ALA A 75 -14.49 -16.30 -4.68
N ASN A 76 -14.11 -17.53 -4.99
CA ASN A 76 -14.04 -18.03 -6.37
C ASN A 76 -15.41 -18.40 -6.98
N LYS A 77 -16.51 -18.18 -6.25
CA LYS A 77 -17.89 -18.43 -6.69
C LYS A 77 -18.64 -17.15 -7.05
N VAL A 78 -17.98 -16.00 -7.00
CA VAL A 78 -18.51 -14.70 -7.41
C VAL A 78 -18.04 -14.40 -8.83
N ARG A 79 -18.96 -13.96 -9.70
CA ARG A 79 -18.63 -13.51 -11.06
C ARG A 79 -17.86 -12.19 -11.00
N VAL A 80 -16.84 -12.06 -11.85
CA VAL A 80 -16.18 -10.76 -12.07
C VAL A 80 -17.13 -9.89 -12.89
N ASP A 81 -17.48 -8.73 -12.34
CA ASP A 81 -18.37 -7.78 -12.99
C ASP A 81 -17.77 -6.37 -12.90
N GLY A 82 -17.44 -5.79 -14.05
CA GLY A 82 -16.79 -4.49 -14.12
C GLY A 82 -17.70 -3.33 -13.74
N GLY A 83 -18.99 -3.39 -14.12
CA GLY A 83 -19.97 -2.35 -13.77
C GLY A 83 -20.17 -2.24 -12.26
N HIS A 84 -20.38 -3.37 -11.59
CA HIS A 84 -20.43 -3.47 -10.13
C HIS A 84 -19.14 -2.96 -9.49
N THR A 85 -17.99 -3.40 -9.99
CA THR A 85 -16.68 -2.97 -9.47
C THR A 85 -16.51 -1.46 -9.49
N VAL A 86 -16.79 -0.82 -10.63
CA VAL A 86 -16.65 0.63 -10.78
C VAL A 86 -17.63 1.39 -9.88
N ALA A 87 -18.86 0.89 -9.73
CA ALA A 87 -19.85 1.49 -8.85
C ALA A 87 -19.43 1.44 -7.38
N GLU A 88 -19.02 0.27 -6.88
CA GLU A 88 -18.59 0.10 -5.49
C GLU A 88 -17.29 0.85 -5.18
N VAL A 89 -16.32 0.83 -6.10
CA VAL A 89 -15.10 1.66 -6.00
C VAL A 89 -15.47 3.13 -5.87
N SER A 90 -16.37 3.64 -6.72
CA SER A 90 -16.77 5.05 -6.69
C SER A 90 -17.38 5.42 -5.33
N LYS A 91 -18.34 4.63 -4.85
CA LYS A 91 -19.02 4.81 -3.57
C LYS A 91 -18.05 4.82 -2.38
N GLN A 92 -17.13 3.86 -2.36
CA GLN A 92 -16.11 3.73 -1.33
C GLN A 92 -15.14 4.92 -1.34
N MET A 93 -14.66 5.34 -2.51
CA MET A 93 -13.72 6.46 -2.63
C MET A 93 -14.35 7.81 -2.28
N GLU A 94 -15.63 8.02 -2.60
CA GLU A 94 -16.38 9.19 -2.16
C GLU A 94 -16.51 9.25 -0.63
N PHE A 95 -16.82 8.13 -0.01
CA PHE A 95 -16.89 8.04 1.45
C PHE A 95 -15.54 8.29 2.12
N LEU A 96 -14.47 7.68 1.60
CA LEU A 96 -13.11 7.94 2.06
C LEU A 96 -12.75 9.42 1.87
N ARG A 97 -13.14 10.06 0.77
CA ARG A 97 -12.88 11.50 0.56
C ARG A 97 -13.49 12.36 1.65
N ARG A 98 -14.72 12.05 2.07
CA ARG A 98 -15.39 12.77 3.15
C ARG A 98 -14.70 12.57 4.51
N LEU A 99 -14.27 11.35 4.82
CA LEU A 99 -13.73 11.04 6.16
C LEU A 99 -12.22 11.28 6.31
N ARG A 100 -11.45 10.92 5.28
CA ARG A 100 -9.98 10.87 5.31
C ARG A 100 -9.35 12.05 4.56
N GLY A 101 -10.18 12.93 4.00
CA GLY A 101 -9.76 14.13 3.32
C GLY A 101 -9.47 13.95 1.82
N PRO A 102 -8.91 14.98 1.19
CA PRO A 102 -8.91 15.13 -0.27
C PRO A 102 -7.85 14.30 -0.99
N ARG A 103 -6.85 13.77 -0.27
CA ARG A 103 -5.71 13.03 -0.85
C ARG A 103 -5.27 11.90 0.07
N ALA A 104 -5.09 10.72 -0.50
CA ALA A 104 -4.58 9.53 0.18
C ALA A 104 -4.05 8.50 -0.85
N HIS A 105 -3.53 7.39 -0.37
CA HIS A 105 -3.24 6.21 -1.18
C HIS A 105 -4.32 5.16 -0.95
N ALA A 106 -4.80 4.55 -2.03
CA ALA A 106 -5.79 3.48 -1.93
C ALA A 106 -5.42 2.29 -2.82
N GLN A 107 -5.65 1.09 -2.30
CA GLN A 107 -5.44 -0.16 -3.02
C GLN A 107 -6.75 -0.62 -3.65
N LEU A 108 -6.70 -0.93 -4.95
CA LEU A 108 -7.74 -1.70 -5.61
C LEU A 108 -7.44 -3.18 -5.32
N ILE A 109 -8.19 -3.73 -4.39
CA ILE A 109 -8.04 -5.08 -3.84
C ILE A 109 -9.42 -5.75 -3.73
N GLY A 110 -9.44 -7.08 -3.70
CA GLY A 110 -10.67 -7.86 -3.53
C GLY A 110 -10.47 -9.27 -4.05
N GLY A 111 -9.85 -9.40 -5.22
CA GLY A 111 -9.47 -10.64 -5.92
C GLY A 111 -8.33 -10.34 -6.90
N GLU A 112 -8.22 -11.09 -8.00
CA GLU A 112 -7.24 -10.76 -9.05
C GLU A 112 -7.75 -9.65 -9.97
N VAL A 113 -7.18 -8.45 -9.86
CA VAL A 113 -7.58 -7.29 -10.65
C VAL A 113 -7.41 -7.46 -12.16
N SER A 114 -6.46 -8.29 -12.61
CA SER A 114 -6.30 -8.57 -14.03
C SER A 114 -7.39 -9.46 -14.63
N LEU A 115 -8.34 -9.95 -13.83
CA LEU A 115 -9.54 -10.64 -14.33
C LEU A 115 -10.64 -9.66 -14.74
N LEU A 116 -10.58 -8.40 -14.30
CA LEU A 116 -11.46 -7.36 -14.82
C LEU A 116 -11.16 -7.13 -16.30
N PRO A 117 -12.18 -6.87 -17.14
CA PRO A 117 -11.95 -6.25 -18.44
C PRO A 117 -11.06 -5.01 -18.27
N ALA A 118 -10.05 -4.86 -19.12
CA ALA A 118 -9.04 -3.81 -18.98
C ALA A 118 -9.66 -2.39 -18.93
N LYS A 119 -10.73 -2.16 -19.69
CA LYS A 119 -11.50 -0.91 -19.68
C LYS A 119 -12.16 -0.62 -18.33
N ASP A 120 -12.69 -1.64 -17.66
CA ASP A 120 -13.33 -1.49 -16.35
C ASP A 120 -12.29 -1.30 -15.24
N HIS A 121 -11.14 -1.98 -15.35
CA HIS A 121 -9.99 -1.70 -14.48
C HIS A 121 -9.54 -0.25 -14.63
N ALA A 122 -9.36 0.25 -15.86
CA ALA A 122 -9.02 1.65 -16.10
C ALA A 122 -10.09 2.61 -15.53
N ALA A 123 -11.38 2.29 -15.67
CA ALA A 123 -12.47 3.07 -15.11
C ALA A 123 -12.44 3.12 -13.57
N ALA A 124 -12.14 2.00 -12.91
CA ALA A 124 -11.97 1.95 -11.46
C ALA A 124 -10.80 2.83 -11.01
N LEU A 125 -9.65 2.77 -11.69
CA LEU A 125 -8.51 3.64 -11.39
C LEU A 125 -8.84 5.13 -11.60
N ALA A 126 -9.61 5.45 -12.64
CA ALA A 126 -10.09 6.80 -12.88
C ALA A 126 -11.02 7.28 -11.75
N ALA A 127 -11.95 6.44 -11.28
CA ALA A 127 -12.85 6.76 -10.15
C ALA A 127 -12.08 7.03 -8.85
N MET A 128 -11.05 6.24 -8.55
CA MET A 128 -10.16 6.48 -7.41
C MET A 128 -9.44 7.83 -7.52
N ARG A 129 -8.86 8.13 -8.70
CA ARG A 129 -8.16 9.40 -8.97
C ARG A 129 -9.10 10.60 -8.92
N ALA A 130 -10.33 10.48 -9.42
CA ALA A 130 -11.35 11.53 -9.36
C ALA A 130 -11.68 11.92 -7.91
N ASN A 131 -11.61 10.95 -6.99
CA ASN A 131 -11.78 11.17 -5.56
C ASN A 131 -10.49 11.55 -4.82
N GLY A 132 -9.38 11.74 -5.54
CA GLY A 132 -8.10 12.20 -5.00
C GLY A 132 -7.21 11.10 -4.44
N ARG A 133 -7.53 9.82 -4.68
CA ARG A 133 -6.67 8.70 -4.29
C ARG A 133 -5.62 8.45 -5.36
N GLU A 134 -4.38 8.22 -4.94
CA GLU A 134 -3.38 7.60 -5.81
C GLU A 134 -3.58 6.07 -5.75
N PRO A 135 -4.09 5.46 -6.84
CA PRO A 135 -4.47 4.06 -6.81
C PRO A 135 -3.25 3.15 -6.93
N MET A 136 -3.35 1.97 -6.33
CA MET A 136 -2.43 0.85 -6.47
C MET A 136 -3.21 -0.44 -6.73
N SER A 137 -3.03 -1.04 -7.90
CA SER A 137 -3.72 -2.28 -8.27
C SER A 137 -3.01 -3.50 -7.68
N MET A 138 -3.72 -4.32 -6.91
CA MET A 138 -3.18 -5.55 -6.31
C MET A 138 -3.38 -6.73 -7.25
N THR A 139 -2.30 -7.39 -7.66
CA THR A 139 -2.32 -8.47 -8.65
C THR A 139 -1.36 -9.58 -8.26
N HIS A 140 -1.57 -10.81 -8.71
CA HIS A 140 -0.57 -11.86 -8.71
C HIS A 140 0.43 -11.73 -9.88
N GLY A 141 0.23 -10.76 -10.79
CA GLY A 141 1.17 -10.41 -11.86
C GLY A 141 1.21 -11.42 -13.02
N ASP A 142 0.19 -12.25 -13.20
CA ASP A 142 0.10 -13.20 -14.32
C ASP A 142 -0.89 -12.69 -15.38
N PHE A 143 -0.50 -11.60 -16.03
CA PHE A 143 -1.16 -11.03 -17.20
C PHE A 143 -0.10 -10.55 -18.20
N ASP A 144 -0.52 -10.33 -19.44
CA ASP A 144 0.39 -9.98 -20.54
C ASP A 144 0.43 -8.47 -20.80
N TYR A 145 1.47 -8.00 -21.49
CA TYR A 145 1.66 -6.58 -21.77
C TYR A 145 0.48 -5.95 -22.53
N GLY A 146 -0.21 -6.72 -23.38
CA GLY A 146 -1.43 -6.27 -24.06
C GLY A 146 -2.53 -5.82 -23.09
N TYR A 147 -2.75 -6.57 -22.00
CA TYR A 147 -3.68 -6.16 -20.95
C TYR A 147 -3.26 -4.83 -20.31
N LEU A 148 -1.96 -4.68 -20.00
CA LEU A 148 -1.43 -3.43 -19.43
C LEU A 148 -1.63 -2.24 -20.35
N LEU A 149 -1.43 -2.42 -21.67
CA LEU A 149 -1.66 -1.39 -22.67
C LEU A 149 -3.13 -0.98 -22.71
N GLU A 150 -4.07 -1.91 -22.69
CA GLU A 150 -5.50 -1.60 -22.69
C GLU A 150 -5.96 -0.88 -21.41
N VAL A 151 -5.34 -1.19 -20.27
CA VAL A 151 -5.58 -0.44 -19.02
C VAL A 151 -5.00 0.98 -19.11
N ALA A 152 -3.81 1.13 -19.69
CA ALA A 152 -3.04 2.37 -19.65
C ALA A 152 -3.39 3.35 -20.78
N LEU A 153 -3.89 2.87 -21.92
CA LEU A 153 -4.15 3.64 -23.14
C LEU A 153 -5.65 3.70 -23.46
N ASP A 154 -6.08 4.81 -24.05
CA ASP A 154 -7.41 4.95 -24.62
C ASP A 154 -7.55 4.27 -25.99
N ASP A 155 -8.75 4.29 -26.55
CA ASP A 155 -9.05 3.66 -27.85
C ASP A 155 -8.29 4.34 -29.02
N ALA A 156 -7.71 5.53 -28.80
CA ALA A 156 -6.85 6.24 -29.75
C ALA A 156 -5.34 6.02 -29.49
N GLY A 157 -4.98 5.13 -28.55
CA GLY A 157 -3.60 4.82 -28.17
C GLY A 157 -2.93 5.90 -27.31
N LYS A 158 -3.67 6.88 -26.76
CA LYS A 158 -3.12 7.92 -25.90
C LYS A 158 -3.11 7.48 -24.44
N PRO A 159 -2.11 7.89 -23.65
CA PRO A 159 -2.09 7.62 -22.21
C PRO A 159 -3.34 8.13 -21.47
N ARG A 160 -4.06 7.22 -20.80
CA ARG A 160 -5.12 7.56 -19.83
C ARG A 160 -4.54 8.19 -18.57
N PHE A 161 -3.34 7.74 -18.20
CA PHE A 161 -2.67 8.14 -16.97
C PHE A 161 -1.22 8.55 -17.23
N ARG A 162 -0.72 9.53 -16.48
CA ARG A 162 0.72 9.86 -16.45
C ARG A 162 1.53 8.84 -15.66
N LYS A 163 0.86 8.13 -14.75
CA LYS A 163 1.43 7.15 -13.84
C LYS A 163 0.42 6.03 -13.56
N VAL A 164 0.87 4.79 -13.55
CA VAL A 164 0.12 3.64 -13.02
C VAL A 164 0.88 3.00 -11.87
N SER A 165 0.18 2.46 -10.86
CA SER A 165 0.86 1.81 -9.74
C SER A 165 0.28 0.41 -9.52
N PHE A 166 1.16 -0.56 -9.32
CA PHE A 166 0.79 -1.95 -9.12
C PHE A 166 1.57 -2.54 -7.95
N ALA A 167 0.94 -3.40 -7.17
CA ALA A 167 1.61 -4.29 -6.24
C ALA A 167 1.43 -5.72 -6.71
N ALA A 168 2.53 -6.39 -7.02
CA ALA A 168 2.52 -7.74 -7.55
C ALA A 168 2.93 -8.74 -6.47
N HIS A 169 2.03 -9.68 -6.18
CA HIS A 169 2.23 -10.76 -5.23
C HIS A 169 2.93 -11.94 -5.90
N PHE A 170 4.10 -12.30 -5.39
CA PHE A 170 4.88 -13.45 -5.81
C PHE A 170 5.42 -14.20 -4.61
N ASP A 171 4.88 -15.37 -4.36
CA ASP A 171 5.44 -16.37 -3.45
C ASP A 171 5.23 -17.79 -4.01
N SER A 172 6.06 -18.72 -3.55
CA SER A 172 6.08 -20.13 -3.99
C SER A 172 4.85 -20.94 -3.56
N LEU A 173 3.99 -20.39 -2.71
CA LEU A 173 2.73 -21.02 -2.31
C LEU A 173 1.59 -20.68 -3.26
N MET A 174 1.76 -19.69 -4.14
CA MET A 174 0.80 -19.38 -5.20
C MET A 174 0.91 -20.39 -6.35
N ARG A 175 -0.12 -21.24 -6.49
CA ARG A 175 -0.21 -22.27 -7.53
C ARG A 175 -1.13 -21.82 -8.67
N GLY A 176 -0.76 -22.18 -9.90
CA GLY A 176 -1.54 -21.93 -11.11
C GLY A 176 -0.93 -20.91 -12.08
N ARG A 177 0.20 -20.29 -11.75
CA ARG A 177 0.86 -19.30 -12.60
C ARG A 177 1.26 -19.92 -13.94
N ARG A 178 0.92 -19.26 -15.06
CA ARG A 178 1.31 -19.68 -16.40
C ARG A 178 2.83 -19.81 -16.48
N GLY A 179 3.33 -20.97 -16.86
CA GLY A 179 4.77 -21.27 -16.93
C GLY A 179 5.45 -21.68 -15.61
N ALA A 180 4.78 -21.56 -14.46
CA ALA A 180 5.26 -22.03 -13.15
C ALA A 180 4.08 -22.45 -12.28
N VAL A 181 3.40 -23.54 -12.67
CA VAL A 181 2.11 -23.94 -12.06
C VAL A 181 2.27 -24.35 -10.59
N ARG A 182 3.40 -24.95 -10.22
CA ARG A 182 3.74 -25.37 -8.85
C ARG A 182 5.21 -25.06 -8.56
N PRO A 183 5.55 -23.78 -8.32
CA PRO A 183 6.93 -23.39 -8.04
C PRO A 183 7.41 -24.10 -6.76
N ARG A 184 8.65 -24.59 -6.75
CA ARG A 184 9.23 -25.29 -5.58
C ARG A 184 10.08 -24.37 -4.70
N SER A 185 10.45 -23.21 -5.24
CA SER A 185 11.28 -22.23 -4.58
C SER A 185 10.88 -20.82 -5.01
N GLU A 186 11.28 -19.83 -4.23
CA GLU A 186 11.13 -18.44 -4.59
C GLU A 186 12.03 -18.05 -5.76
N ALA A 187 13.19 -18.71 -5.92
CA ALA A 187 14.12 -18.46 -7.02
C ALA A 187 13.50 -18.79 -8.39
N GLU A 188 12.67 -19.84 -8.49
CA GLU A 188 11.93 -20.19 -9.72
C GLU A 188 10.99 -19.06 -10.18
N LEU A 189 10.57 -18.18 -9.27
CA LEU A 189 9.69 -17.04 -9.56
C LEU A 189 10.44 -15.78 -10.01
N ASN A 190 11.77 -15.72 -9.88
CA ASN A 190 12.56 -14.54 -10.26
C ASN A 190 12.41 -14.12 -11.74
N PRO A 191 12.40 -15.04 -12.72
CA PRO A 191 12.11 -14.68 -14.10
C PRO A 191 10.71 -14.06 -14.29
N PHE A 192 9.73 -14.44 -13.47
CA PHE A 192 8.36 -13.91 -13.54
C PHE A 192 8.28 -12.52 -12.91
N ARG A 193 8.99 -12.29 -11.78
CA ARG A 193 9.16 -10.96 -11.18
C ARG A 193 9.80 -9.98 -12.17
N ALA A 194 10.89 -10.39 -12.81
CA ALA A 194 11.57 -9.59 -13.82
C ALA A 194 10.65 -9.26 -15.01
N ARG A 195 10.01 -10.28 -15.61
CA ARG A 195 9.09 -10.05 -16.74
C ARG A 195 7.94 -9.12 -16.38
N PHE A 196 7.36 -9.25 -15.19
CA PHE A 196 6.32 -8.33 -14.73
C PHE A 196 6.84 -6.89 -14.68
N ALA A 197 8.00 -6.68 -14.07
CA ALA A 197 8.57 -5.34 -13.91
C ALA A 197 9.01 -4.74 -15.26
N ASP A 198 9.51 -5.56 -16.18
CA ASP A 198 9.93 -5.18 -17.53
C ASP A 198 8.76 -4.65 -18.39
N MET A 199 7.52 -5.13 -18.17
CA MET A 199 6.34 -4.58 -18.83
C MET A 199 6.17 -3.08 -18.56
N PHE A 200 6.46 -2.61 -17.34
CA PHE A 200 6.34 -1.20 -16.98
C PHE A 200 7.53 -0.36 -17.46
N VAL A 201 8.72 -0.98 -17.58
CA VAL A 201 9.86 -0.35 -18.25
C VAL A 201 9.53 -0.11 -19.72
N ALA A 202 8.94 -1.10 -20.39
CA ALA A 202 8.45 -0.98 -21.76
C ALA A 202 7.38 0.12 -21.87
N LEU A 203 6.37 0.09 -20.98
CA LEU A 203 5.30 1.09 -20.95
C LEU A 203 5.83 2.53 -20.86
N LYS A 204 6.84 2.76 -20.01
CA LYS A 204 7.48 4.08 -19.88
C LYS A 204 8.26 4.47 -21.13
N ARG A 205 9.02 3.53 -21.71
CA ARG A 205 9.84 3.76 -22.90
C ARG A 205 8.98 4.07 -24.13
N GLU A 206 7.90 3.32 -24.32
CA GLU A 206 7.06 3.36 -25.52
C GLU A 206 5.98 4.43 -25.45
N HIS A 207 5.41 4.69 -24.26
CA HIS A 207 4.25 5.57 -24.09
C HIS A 207 4.48 6.72 -23.09
N GLY A 208 5.66 6.83 -22.48
CA GLY A 208 5.97 7.89 -21.52
C GLY A 208 5.25 7.76 -20.17
N ILE A 209 4.57 6.64 -19.91
CA ILE A 209 3.78 6.42 -18.70
C ILE A 209 4.71 5.90 -17.60
N SER A 210 4.83 6.65 -16.52
CA SER A 210 5.62 6.24 -15.35
C SER A 210 4.92 5.16 -14.53
N SER A 211 5.66 4.43 -13.70
CA SER A 211 5.10 3.44 -12.78
C SER A 211 5.52 3.67 -11.34
N TYR A 212 4.77 3.07 -10.41
CA TYR A 212 5.26 2.74 -9.08
C TYR A 212 4.93 1.29 -8.78
N LEU A 213 5.94 0.47 -8.58
CA LEU A 213 5.78 -0.97 -8.44
C LEU A 213 6.12 -1.41 -7.01
N ALA A 214 5.24 -2.19 -6.40
CA ALA A 214 5.53 -2.92 -5.18
C ALA A 214 5.69 -4.41 -5.48
N HIS A 215 6.76 -5.02 -4.97
CA HIS A 215 6.87 -6.46 -4.86
C HIS A 215 6.27 -6.87 -3.51
N ASN A 216 5.34 -7.82 -3.53
CA ASN A 216 4.73 -8.38 -2.33
C ASN A 216 5.01 -9.88 -2.26
N MET A 217 5.25 -10.39 -1.06
CA MET A 217 5.46 -11.82 -0.81
C MET A 217 4.91 -12.20 0.56
N THR A 218 4.07 -13.23 0.63
CA THR A 218 3.73 -13.87 1.89
C THR A 218 4.88 -14.79 2.35
N VAL A 219 5.25 -14.65 3.63
CA VAL A 219 6.33 -15.39 4.27
C VAL A 219 5.73 -16.42 5.23
N THR A 220 6.13 -17.67 5.08
CA THR A 220 5.73 -18.82 5.89
C THR A 220 6.98 -19.58 6.33
N PRO A 221 6.88 -20.53 7.29
CA PRO A 221 8.07 -21.26 7.74
C PRO A 221 8.79 -21.98 6.60
N SER A 222 8.05 -22.35 5.55
CA SER A 222 8.58 -23.03 4.36
C SER A 222 9.45 -22.16 3.45
N ASN A 223 9.31 -20.82 3.46
CA ASN A 223 10.03 -19.92 2.54
C ASN A 223 10.79 -18.78 3.21
N ILE A 224 10.76 -18.65 4.54
CA ILE A 224 11.52 -17.60 5.26
C ILE A 224 13.03 -17.64 4.95
N ASN A 225 13.61 -18.84 4.79
CA ASN A 225 15.01 -19.03 4.44
C ASN A 225 15.36 -18.64 2.99
N GLN A 226 14.39 -18.14 2.22
CA GLN A 226 14.57 -17.67 0.84
C GLN A 226 14.32 -16.15 0.71
N VAL A 227 13.93 -15.46 1.79
CA VAL A 227 13.63 -14.01 1.77
C VAL A 227 14.86 -13.18 1.45
N ASP A 228 16.05 -13.60 1.87
CA ASP A 228 17.33 -12.99 1.53
C ASP A 228 17.60 -13.07 0.02
N GLY A 229 17.51 -14.26 -0.57
CA GLY A 229 17.67 -14.45 -2.02
C GLY A 229 16.62 -13.70 -2.85
N VAL A 230 15.38 -13.59 -2.36
CA VAL A 230 14.35 -12.75 -3.02
C VAL A 230 14.73 -11.29 -2.94
N THR A 231 15.14 -10.81 -1.77
CA THR A 231 15.52 -9.41 -1.56
C THR A 231 16.67 -9.00 -2.47
N GLU A 232 17.73 -9.82 -2.54
CA GLU A 232 18.86 -9.61 -3.45
C GLU A 232 18.37 -9.49 -4.91
N ALA A 233 17.52 -10.40 -5.36
CA ALA A 233 17.01 -10.41 -6.73
C ALA A 233 16.17 -9.17 -7.06
N VAL A 234 15.21 -8.81 -6.20
CA VAL A 234 14.26 -7.71 -6.47
C VAL A 234 14.87 -6.32 -6.29
N LEU A 235 16.00 -6.20 -5.58
CA LEU A 235 16.75 -4.93 -5.51
C LEU A 235 17.28 -4.50 -6.87
N GLY A 236 17.69 -5.45 -7.70
CA GLY A 236 18.13 -5.21 -9.08
C GLY A 236 16.98 -4.92 -10.07
N MET A 237 15.73 -5.14 -9.66
CA MET A 237 14.54 -4.95 -10.48
C MET A 237 13.89 -3.57 -10.25
N PRO A 238 13.08 -3.05 -11.19
CA PRO A 238 12.47 -1.72 -11.09
C PRO A 238 11.23 -1.68 -10.16
N TYR A 239 11.31 -2.33 -9.00
CA TYR A 239 10.36 -2.18 -7.90
C TYR A 239 10.72 -0.97 -7.03
N ASP A 240 9.76 -0.16 -6.63
CA ASP A 240 9.93 0.99 -5.72
C ASP A 240 9.69 0.60 -4.26
N MET A 241 8.87 -0.42 -4.02
CA MET A 241 8.55 -0.95 -2.69
C MET A 241 8.77 -2.46 -2.65
N LEU A 242 9.37 -2.95 -1.57
CA LEU A 242 9.57 -4.36 -1.28
C LEU A 242 8.81 -4.67 0.02
N SER A 243 7.79 -5.51 -0.08
CA SER A 243 6.86 -5.81 1.00
C SER A 243 6.85 -7.31 1.28
N PHE A 244 7.15 -7.68 2.52
CA PHE A 244 7.12 -9.06 2.97
C PHE A 244 6.09 -9.19 4.10
N GLN A 245 5.28 -10.22 4.07
CA GLN A 245 4.11 -10.32 4.95
C GLN A 245 4.14 -11.69 5.62
N PRO A 246 4.56 -11.81 6.90
CA PRO A 246 4.32 -13.03 7.67
C PRO A 246 2.87 -13.47 7.53
N ALA A 247 2.68 -14.76 7.24
CA ALA A 247 1.35 -15.35 7.16
C ALA A 247 0.66 -15.30 8.53
N ALA A 248 -0.66 -15.16 8.49
CA ALA A 248 -1.54 -15.30 9.64
C ALA A 248 -2.70 -16.23 9.24
N TYR A 249 -3.34 -16.85 10.23
CA TYR A 249 -4.51 -17.70 10.05
C TYR A 249 -5.75 -16.84 9.76
N ILE A 250 -5.88 -16.43 8.50
CA ILE A 250 -6.95 -15.57 7.97
C ILE A 250 -7.55 -16.21 6.72
N GLY A 251 -8.83 -15.94 6.43
CA GLY A 251 -9.50 -16.38 5.21
C GLY A 251 -10.09 -17.78 5.31
N ASP A 252 -9.76 -18.64 4.34
CA ASP A 252 -10.28 -20.01 4.21
C ASP A 252 -9.44 -20.99 5.04
N ASP A 253 -9.93 -21.36 6.22
CA ASP A 253 -9.26 -22.26 7.20
C ASP A 253 -8.82 -23.61 6.62
N ARG A 254 -9.58 -24.14 5.65
CA ARG A 254 -9.25 -25.37 4.90
C ARG A 254 -7.92 -25.30 4.16
N ARG A 255 -7.34 -24.11 3.99
CA ARG A 255 -6.07 -23.89 3.27
C ARG A 255 -4.89 -23.68 4.20
N TRP A 256 -5.12 -23.53 5.50
CA TRP A 256 -4.06 -23.35 6.47
C TRP A 256 -3.22 -24.63 6.51
N SER A 257 -1.92 -24.47 6.27
CA SER A 257 -0.97 -25.59 6.21
C SER A 257 0.36 -25.16 6.81
N GLY A 258 0.80 -25.84 7.87
CA GLY A 258 2.01 -25.49 8.62
C GLY A 258 1.71 -24.64 9.85
N ASP A 259 2.74 -24.41 10.67
CA ASP A 259 2.65 -23.63 11.89
C ASP A 259 3.11 -22.19 11.65
N PHE A 260 2.18 -21.27 11.40
CA PHE A 260 2.53 -19.87 11.11
C PHE A 260 3.02 -19.09 12.34
N GLU A 261 2.82 -19.60 13.56
CA GLU A 261 3.22 -18.92 14.80
C GLU A 261 4.75 -18.80 14.95
N ASP A 262 5.50 -19.65 14.24
CA ASP A 262 6.97 -19.68 14.25
C ASP A 262 7.64 -18.48 13.54
N ILE A 263 6.88 -17.57 12.91
CA ILE A 263 7.44 -16.43 12.19
C ILE A 263 7.14 -15.10 12.87
N THR A 264 8.22 -14.45 13.29
CA THR A 264 8.17 -13.08 13.79
C THR A 264 8.49 -12.07 12.69
N ILE A 265 7.91 -10.87 12.84
CA ILE A 265 8.21 -9.72 12.00
C ILE A 265 9.71 -9.38 11.97
N ASP A 266 10.43 -9.62 13.07
CA ASP A 266 11.86 -9.34 13.20
C ASP A 266 12.73 -10.41 12.50
N ALA A 267 12.30 -11.68 12.49
CA ALA A 267 12.97 -12.73 11.73
C ALA A 267 12.90 -12.43 10.22
N VAL A 268 11.75 -11.98 9.72
CA VAL A 268 11.61 -11.54 8.32
C VAL A 268 12.48 -10.32 8.03
N TRP A 269 12.50 -9.32 8.92
CA TRP A 269 13.34 -8.14 8.73
C TRP A 269 14.84 -8.48 8.68
N SER A 270 15.29 -9.41 9.53
CA SER A 270 16.69 -9.86 9.52
C SER A 270 17.08 -10.52 8.18
N ARG A 271 16.18 -11.29 7.57
CA ARG A 271 16.41 -11.88 6.24
C ARG A 271 16.46 -10.83 5.13
N ILE A 272 15.63 -9.79 5.23
CA ILE A 272 15.67 -8.64 4.30
C ILE A 272 17.03 -7.95 4.39
N GLU A 273 17.54 -7.68 5.59
CA GLU A 273 18.87 -7.06 5.77
C GLU A 273 19.99 -7.96 5.24
N ALA A 274 19.89 -9.27 5.44
CA ALA A 274 20.85 -10.23 4.88
C ALA A 274 20.88 -10.19 3.34
N GLY A 275 19.71 -10.22 2.68
CA GLY A 275 19.61 -10.13 1.23
C GLY A 275 19.97 -8.76 0.66
N ALA A 276 19.77 -7.69 1.43
CA ALA A 276 20.24 -6.35 1.08
C ALA A 276 21.75 -6.17 1.25
N GLY A 277 22.43 -7.10 1.94
CA GLY A 277 23.85 -7.01 2.26
C GLY A 277 24.20 -5.90 3.25
N GLN A 278 23.22 -5.31 3.94
CA GLN A 278 23.44 -4.25 4.91
C GLN A 278 22.24 -4.05 5.84
N ARG A 279 22.49 -3.35 6.96
CA ARG A 279 21.43 -2.93 7.90
C ARG A 279 20.49 -1.91 7.25
N ILE A 280 19.20 -2.07 7.51
CA ILE A 280 18.12 -1.18 7.09
C ILE A 280 17.30 -0.85 8.34
N PRO A 281 17.69 0.18 9.11
CA PRO A 281 17.01 0.50 10.34
C PRO A 281 15.60 1.05 10.08
N TRP A 282 14.59 0.36 10.59
CA TRP A 282 13.18 0.75 10.50
C TRP A 282 12.72 1.63 11.66
N GLN A 283 13.46 1.62 12.79
CA GLN A 283 13.10 2.28 14.04
C GLN A 283 13.05 3.81 13.93
N GLY A 284 13.61 4.37 12.86
CA GLY A 284 13.52 5.79 12.56
C GLY A 284 12.09 6.27 12.37
N THR A 285 11.15 5.42 11.95
CA THR A 285 9.73 5.76 11.79
C THR A 285 8.82 4.65 12.28
N GLN A 286 7.59 5.01 12.66
CA GLN A 286 6.55 4.09 13.07
C GLN A 286 5.28 4.38 12.26
N PHE A 287 4.62 3.34 11.76
CA PHE A 287 3.34 3.49 11.05
C PHE A 287 2.31 2.54 11.68
N GLY A 288 1.47 3.08 12.57
CA GLY A 288 0.60 2.24 13.41
C GLY A 288 1.35 1.57 14.56
N ASP A 289 0.94 0.36 14.94
CA ASP A 289 1.64 -0.45 15.95
C ASP A 289 2.94 -1.05 15.40
N ARG A 290 4.00 -1.06 16.23
CA ARG A 290 5.26 -1.73 15.87
C ARG A 290 5.08 -3.24 15.82
N ARG A 291 4.15 -3.85 16.54
CA ARG A 291 3.87 -5.30 16.41
C ARG A 291 3.33 -5.67 15.02
N CYS A 292 2.70 -4.70 14.33
CA CYS A 292 2.16 -4.89 12.98
C CYS A 292 3.12 -4.47 11.89
N ASN A 293 3.92 -3.41 12.07
CA ASN A 293 4.64 -2.79 10.96
C ASN A 293 6.12 -2.58 11.22
N ARG A 294 6.90 -2.82 10.16
CA ARG A 294 8.25 -2.31 9.96
C ARG A 294 8.25 -1.51 8.67
N THR A 295 8.84 -0.33 8.65
CA THR A 295 8.99 0.45 7.43
C THR A 295 10.29 1.22 7.45
N ALA A 296 11.03 1.15 6.35
CA ALA A 296 12.23 1.94 6.14
C ALA A 296 12.29 2.41 4.70
N VAL A 297 12.93 3.57 4.49
CA VAL A 297 13.19 4.11 3.16
C VAL A 297 14.70 4.21 2.98
N THR A 298 15.18 3.86 1.80
CA THR A 298 16.58 3.95 1.45
C THR A 298 16.76 4.72 0.14
N LEU A 299 17.91 5.36 -0.01
CA LEU A 299 18.39 5.93 -1.26
C LEU A 299 19.36 4.95 -1.93
N THR A 300 19.02 4.47 -3.11
CA THR A 300 19.87 3.59 -3.93
C THR A 300 20.67 4.41 -4.94
N THR A 301 21.96 4.09 -5.08
CA THR A 301 22.94 4.77 -5.94
C THR A 301 23.71 3.74 -6.77
N GLY A 302 23.06 3.13 -7.77
CA GLY A 302 23.68 2.08 -8.58
C GLY A 302 24.12 0.87 -7.76
N SER A 303 25.34 0.88 -7.22
CA SER A 303 25.95 -0.21 -6.45
C SER A 303 25.86 -0.10 -4.93
N GLY A 304 25.20 0.93 -4.38
CA GLY A 304 25.09 1.11 -2.94
C GLY A 304 23.75 1.67 -2.52
N MET A 305 23.40 1.48 -1.25
CA MET A 305 22.12 1.91 -0.69
C MET A 305 22.37 2.58 0.67
N ALA A 306 21.65 3.66 0.97
CA ALA A 306 21.78 4.38 2.23
C ALA A 306 20.42 4.53 2.88
N ALA A 307 20.29 4.15 4.15
CA ALA A 307 19.08 4.41 4.93
C ALA A 307 18.79 5.92 4.97
N LEU A 308 17.53 6.29 4.80
CA LEU A 308 17.09 7.69 4.83
C LEU A 308 17.25 8.29 6.23
N LEU A 309 16.99 7.48 7.26
CA LEU A 309 17.12 7.84 8.67
C LEU A 309 17.99 6.80 9.36
N ASP A 310 18.89 7.28 10.22
CA ASP A 310 19.67 6.43 11.13
C ASP A 310 19.16 6.67 12.55
N PRO A 311 18.53 5.67 13.20
CA PRO A 311 18.00 5.83 14.54
C PRO A 311 19.08 5.96 15.61
N GLU A 312 20.34 5.62 15.31
CA GLU A 312 21.46 5.75 16.23
C GLU A 312 22.11 7.13 16.16
N ASP A 313 21.80 7.94 15.14
CA ASP A 313 22.25 9.34 15.02
C ASP A 313 21.19 10.29 15.61
N PRO A 314 21.45 10.91 16.79
CA PRO A 314 20.49 11.83 17.42
C PRO A 314 20.12 13.02 16.53
N LEU A 315 20.99 13.43 15.60
CA LEU A 315 20.71 14.53 14.67
C LEU A 315 19.76 14.12 13.55
N ASP A 316 19.72 12.83 13.18
CA ASP A 316 18.72 12.30 12.26
C ASP A 316 17.35 12.21 12.95
N ILE A 317 17.31 11.77 14.20
CA ILE A 317 16.08 11.74 15.00
C ILE A 317 15.52 13.15 15.23
N ALA A 318 16.37 14.10 15.63
CA ALA A 318 15.97 15.49 15.79
C ALA A 318 15.49 16.10 14.46
N ALA A 319 16.17 15.81 13.35
CA ALA A 319 15.73 16.24 12.03
C ALA A 319 14.36 15.65 11.68
N ARG A 320 14.14 14.34 11.85
CA ARG A 320 12.83 13.72 11.62
C ARG A 320 11.73 14.42 12.41
N ASP A 321 11.94 14.66 13.70
CA ASP A 321 10.90 15.22 14.58
C ASP A 321 10.52 16.65 14.17
N THR A 322 11.53 17.48 13.87
CA THR A 322 11.33 18.83 13.32
C THR A 322 10.60 18.76 11.97
N LEU A 323 11.07 17.93 11.04
CA LEU A 323 10.49 17.86 9.71
C LEU A 323 9.06 17.32 9.72
N LEU A 324 8.74 16.33 10.55
CA LEU A 324 7.37 15.84 10.72
C LEU A 324 6.46 16.89 11.36
N LYS A 325 6.98 17.72 12.27
CA LYS A 325 6.22 18.80 12.89
C LYS A 325 5.84 19.89 11.87
N SER A 326 6.80 20.32 11.05
CA SER A 326 6.61 21.45 10.12
C SER A 326 6.03 21.05 8.77
N PHE A 327 6.36 19.87 8.27
CA PHE A 327 6.02 19.42 6.91
C PHE A 327 5.09 18.20 6.90
N GLY A 328 4.69 17.69 8.07
CA GLY A 328 3.76 16.57 8.19
C GLY A 328 2.42 16.83 7.51
N GLY A 329 2.00 15.90 6.65
CA GLY A 329 0.74 15.97 5.92
C GLY A 329 0.84 16.66 4.56
N MET A 330 2.03 17.11 4.16
CA MET A 330 2.27 17.52 2.78
C MET A 330 2.14 16.32 1.84
N TYR A 331 1.40 16.52 0.75
CA TYR A 331 1.17 15.48 -0.25
C TYR A 331 1.66 15.94 -1.62
N PHE A 332 2.45 15.09 -2.28
CA PHE A 332 3.08 15.39 -3.57
C PHE A 332 2.57 14.50 -4.71
N GLY A 333 1.94 13.36 -4.40
CA GLY A 333 1.44 12.42 -5.40
C GLY A 333 0.45 13.09 -6.38
N GLY A 334 0.55 12.75 -7.67
CA GLY A 334 -0.38 13.25 -8.70
C GLY A 334 -0.55 14.78 -8.72
N THR A 335 0.42 15.55 -8.24
CA THR A 335 0.35 17.01 -8.12
C THR A 335 1.30 17.65 -9.15
N PRO A 336 0.84 18.64 -9.94
CA PRO A 336 1.70 19.37 -10.88
C PRO A 336 2.94 19.96 -10.21
N ALA A 337 4.08 19.91 -10.91
CA ALA A 337 5.38 20.32 -10.36
C ALA A 337 5.40 21.76 -9.82
N TRP A 338 4.74 22.70 -10.50
CA TRP A 338 4.66 24.10 -10.05
C TRP A 338 3.85 24.25 -8.75
N ILE A 339 2.82 23.42 -8.53
CA ILE A 339 2.05 23.40 -7.28
C ILE A 339 2.93 22.82 -6.16
N VAL A 340 3.67 21.74 -6.44
CA VAL A 340 4.63 21.17 -5.48
C VAL A 340 5.69 22.22 -5.09
N ALA A 341 6.25 22.93 -6.06
CA ALA A 341 7.21 24.00 -5.82
C ALA A 341 6.62 25.12 -4.94
N ALA A 342 5.39 25.57 -5.25
CA ALA A 342 4.69 26.58 -4.44
C ALA A 342 4.43 26.09 -3.00
N LYS A 343 4.01 24.83 -2.82
CA LYS A 343 3.83 24.22 -1.49
C LYS A 343 5.13 24.20 -0.69
N ILE A 344 6.23 23.77 -1.30
CA ILE A 344 7.56 23.72 -0.68
C ILE A 344 8.00 25.13 -0.28
N LEU A 345 7.92 26.10 -1.20
CA LEU A 345 8.31 27.48 -0.93
C LEU A 345 7.50 28.06 0.24
N ARG A 346 6.18 27.89 0.23
CA ARG A 346 5.32 28.37 1.32
C ARG A 346 5.64 27.70 2.66
N ALA A 347 5.96 26.40 2.65
CA ALA A 347 6.34 25.69 3.86
C ALA A 347 7.69 26.19 4.41
N LEU A 348 8.68 26.41 3.55
CA LEU A 348 9.99 26.95 3.96
C LEU A 348 9.90 28.41 4.44
N LEU A 349 9.04 29.22 3.84
CA LEU A 349 8.78 30.59 4.29
C LEU A 349 8.05 30.63 5.65
N ALA A 350 7.18 29.65 5.92
CA ALA A 350 6.52 29.51 7.23
C ALA A 350 7.48 28.98 8.31
N HIS A 351 8.51 28.21 7.92
CA HIS A 351 9.46 27.57 8.82
C HIS A 351 10.92 27.80 8.38
N PRO A 352 11.42 29.04 8.33
CA PRO A 352 12.76 29.34 7.82
C PRO A 352 13.87 28.72 8.68
N GLY A 353 13.62 28.51 9.98
CA GLY A 353 14.53 27.82 10.91
C GLY A 353 14.80 26.36 10.54
N ASP A 354 13.97 25.74 9.71
CA ASP A 354 14.14 24.34 9.31
C ASP A 354 15.11 24.17 8.13
N ILE A 355 15.44 25.25 7.40
CA ILE A 355 16.41 25.22 6.29
C ILE A 355 17.77 24.62 6.70
N PRO A 356 18.42 25.07 7.79
CA PRO A 356 19.67 24.44 8.23
C PRO A 356 19.49 22.98 8.65
N VAL A 357 18.33 22.61 9.21
CA VAL A 357 18.02 21.21 9.57
C VAL A 357 17.94 20.33 8.32
N ILE A 358 17.21 20.79 7.28
CA ILE A 358 17.11 20.12 5.98
C ILE A 358 18.49 19.99 5.34
N ALA A 359 19.27 21.06 5.29
CA ALA A 359 20.61 21.06 4.70
C ALA A 359 21.55 20.08 5.43
N ALA A 360 21.53 20.07 6.76
CA ALA A 360 22.30 19.15 7.57
C ALA A 360 21.88 17.69 7.35
N PHE A 361 20.58 17.43 7.31
CA PHE A 361 20.02 16.10 7.02
C PHE A 361 20.43 15.59 5.64
N VAL A 362 20.25 16.40 4.58
CA VAL A 362 20.67 16.06 3.22
C VAL A 362 22.17 15.78 3.16
N ARG A 363 23.00 16.59 3.81
CA ARG A 363 24.45 16.36 3.87
C ARG A 363 24.79 15.01 4.51
N ARG A 364 24.11 14.61 5.59
CA ARG A 364 24.31 13.30 6.24
C ARG A 364 23.84 12.15 5.35
N LEU A 365 22.70 12.28 4.68
CA LEU A 365 22.23 11.31 3.69
C LEU A 365 23.23 11.15 2.55
N LEU A 366 23.73 12.25 1.98
CA LEU A 366 24.75 12.23 0.94
C LEU A 366 26.03 11.53 1.41
N ARG A 367 26.47 11.79 2.65
CA ARG A 367 27.64 11.11 3.25
C ARG A 367 27.42 9.60 3.34
N ARG A 368 26.27 9.15 3.86
CA ARG A 368 25.91 7.72 3.92
C ARG A 368 25.82 7.08 2.53
N ALA A 369 25.35 7.82 1.53
CA ALA A 369 25.28 7.37 0.15
C ALA A 369 26.64 7.37 -0.59
N GLY A 370 27.76 7.62 0.10
CA GLY A 370 29.10 7.62 -0.48
C GLY A 370 29.56 8.98 -1.06
N GLY A 371 28.91 10.06 -0.65
CA GLY A 371 29.26 11.44 -0.98
C GLY A 371 28.59 12.01 -2.25
N LEU A 372 28.61 13.34 -2.37
CA LEU A 372 27.93 14.08 -3.45
C LEU A 372 28.35 13.63 -4.85
N LYS A 373 29.63 13.31 -5.08
CA LYS A 373 30.14 12.86 -6.39
C LYS A 373 29.47 11.55 -6.84
N LYS A 374 29.33 10.58 -5.92
CA LYS A 374 28.71 9.28 -6.22
C LYS A 374 27.22 9.44 -6.49
N VAL A 375 26.52 10.23 -5.66
CA VAL A 375 25.10 10.53 -5.87
C VAL A 375 24.86 11.25 -7.20
N ALA A 376 25.66 12.27 -7.52
CA ALA A 376 25.55 12.99 -8.79
C ALA A 376 25.85 12.09 -10.00
N ALA A 377 26.82 11.20 -9.90
CA ALA A 377 27.12 10.21 -10.94
C ALA A 377 25.95 9.23 -11.15
N ALA A 378 25.36 8.71 -10.07
CA ALA A 378 24.18 7.85 -10.13
C ALA A 378 22.98 8.58 -10.74
N ALA A 379 22.75 9.84 -10.36
CA ALA A 379 21.68 10.67 -10.93
C ALA A 379 21.84 10.88 -12.45
N ARG A 380 23.06 11.21 -12.92
CA ARG A 380 23.35 11.35 -14.35
C ARG A 380 23.10 10.04 -15.13
N LYS A 381 23.41 8.90 -14.51
CA LYS A 381 23.16 7.57 -15.07
C LYS A 381 21.71 7.09 -14.90
N ARG A 382 20.82 7.89 -14.28
CA ARG A 382 19.43 7.53 -13.94
C ARG A 382 19.33 6.27 -13.06
N GLN A 383 20.32 6.08 -12.19
CA GLN A 383 20.44 4.97 -11.23
C GLN A 383 20.13 5.41 -9.79
N LEU A 384 19.55 6.61 -9.63
CA LEU A 384 19.10 7.12 -8.34
C LEU A 384 17.63 6.75 -8.15
N SER A 385 17.33 6.02 -7.08
CA SER A 385 15.96 5.65 -6.72
C SER A 385 15.80 5.61 -5.22
N PHE A 386 14.56 5.76 -4.74
CA PHE A 386 14.22 5.42 -3.37
C PHE A 386 13.59 4.04 -3.35
N LYS A 387 13.97 3.21 -2.38
CA LYS A 387 13.34 1.91 -2.13
C LYS A 387 12.69 1.95 -0.76
N THR A 388 11.41 1.59 -0.70
CA THR A 388 10.68 1.41 0.56
C THR A 388 10.64 -0.06 0.92
N PHE A 389 11.09 -0.40 2.12
CA PHE A 389 10.99 -1.74 2.68
C PHE A 389 9.84 -1.77 3.68
N VAL A 390 8.98 -2.76 3.57
CA VAL A 390 7.81 -2.93 4.42
C VAL A 390 7.74 -4.37 4.91
N VAL A 391 7.47 -4.53 6.20
CA VAL A 391 6.94 -5.80 6.71
C VAL A 391 5.64 -5.51 7.43
N HIS A 392 4.58 -6.21 7.05
CA HIS A 392 3.27 -6.12 7.69
C HIS A 392 2.87 -7.48 8.26
N ASN A 393 2.74 -7.54 9.58
CA ASN A 393 2.35 -8.72 10.32
C ASN A 393 0.85 -8.67 10.63
N PHE A 394 0.09 -9.50 9.93
CA PHE A 394 -1.35 -9.66 10.15
C PHE A 394 -1.63 -10.35 11.50
N MET A 395 -2.91 -10.41 11.89
CA MET A 395 -3.37 -11.03 13.14
C MET A 395 -4.33 -12.16 12.84
N ASP A 396 -4.23 -13.25 13.59
CA ASP A 396 -5.06 -14.43 13.38
C ASP A 396 -6.53 -14.14 13.62
N ALA A 397 -7.39 -14.80 12.83
CA ALA A 397 -8.84 -14.62 12.93
C ALA A 397 -9.39 -14.97 14.32
N ALA A 398 -8.77 -15.95 15.00
CA ALA A 398 -9.14 -16.38 16.34
C ALA A 398 -8.99 -15.28 17.40
N ASP A 399 -8.02 -14.37 17.23
CA ASP A 399 -7.82 -13.23 18.14
C ASP A 399 -8.61 -12.00 17.67
N VAL A 400 -8.67 -11.77 16.36
CA VAL A 400 -9.32 -10.59 15.76
C VAL A 400 -10.82 -10.57 16.02
N ALA A 401 -11.51 -11.71 15.86
CA ALA A 401 -12.96 -11.77 16.02
C ALA A 401 -13.44 -11.36 17.43
N PRO A 402 -12.94 -11.96 18.53
CA PRO A 402 -13.33 -11.53 19.88
C PRO A 402 -12.86 -10.11 20.22
N ALA A 403 -11.66 -9.71 19.80
CA ALA A 403 -11.16 -8.35 20.01
C ALA A 403 -12.08 -7.30 19.37
N TRP A 404 -12.49 -7.53 18.11
CA TRP A 404 -13.39 -6.66 17.39
C TRP A 404 -14.78 -6.59 18.05
N ALA A 405 -15.35 -7.74 18.41
CA ALA A 405 -16.66 -7.79 19.07
C ALA A 405 -16.70 -6.97 20.37
N LEU A 406 -15.64 -7.04 21.18
CA LEU A 406 -15.51 -6.23 22.40
C LEU A 406 -15.33 -4.73 22.08
N MET A 407 -14.54 -4.39 21.05
CA MET A 407 -14.40 -2.99 20.60
C MET A 407 -15.75 -2.41 20.14
N GLU A 408 -16.59 -3.19 19.46
CA GLU A 408 -17.92 -2.77 19.05
C GLU A 408 -18.85 -2.48 20.23
N GLN A 409 -18.61 -3.12 21.37
CA GLN A 409 -19.32 -2.92 22.62
C GLN A 409 -18.70 -1.82 23.49
N GLY A 410 -17.59 -1.20 23.05
CA GLY A 410 -16.83 -0.24 23.85
C GLY A 410 -16.11 -0.85 25.05
N GLN A 411 -15.87 -2.16 25.02
CA GLN A 411 -15.25 -2.93 26.11
C GLN A 411 -13.78 -3.21 25.82
N THR A 412 -12.96 -3.24 26.87
CA THR A 412 -11.56 -3.69 26.82
C THR A 412 -11.48 -5.09 27.42
N SER A 413 -10.71 -5.98 26.80
CA SER A 413 -10.51 -7.32 27.33
C SER A 413 -9.52 -7.35 28.50
N ASP A 414 -9.79 -8.20 29.49
CA ASP A 414 -8.82 -8.55 30.54
C ASP A 414 -7.81 -9.60 30.08
N ASP A 415 -8.12 -10.35 29.02
CA ASP A 415 -7.16 -11.24 28.36
C ASP A 415 -6.09 -10.40 27.66
N SER A 416 -4.82 -10.66 27.99
CA SER A 416 -3.70 -9.86 27.50
C SER A 416 -3.51 -9.95 25.98
N LYS A 417 -3.77 -11.11 25.37
CA LYS A 417 -3.64 -11.34 23.92
C LYS A 417 -4.75 -10.63 23.16
N ILE A 418 -5.99 -10.71 23.65
CA ILE A 418 -7.13 -10.01 23.06
C ILE A 418 -6.97 -8.49 23.23
N ARG A 419 -6.52 -8.02 24.40
CA ARG A 419 -6.24 -6.59 24.62
C ARG A 419 -5.16 -6.05 23.68
N GLU A 420 -4.07 -6.79 23.50
CA GLU A 420 -3.06 -6.46 22.48
C GLU A 420 -3.68 -6.38 21.09
N THR A 421 -4.55 -7.32 20.74
CA THR A 421 -5.24 -7.31 19.44
C THR A 421 -6.11 -6.06 19.29
N GLN A 422 -6.82 -5.64 20.33
CA GLN A 422 -7.60 -4.38 20.34
C GLN A 422 -6.71 -3.15 20.10
N GLU A 423 -5.56 -3.08 20.77
CA GLU A 423 -4.56 -2.02 20.59
C GLU A 423 -4.02 -1.95 19.15
N ARG A 424 -3.69 -3.12 18.57
CA ARG A 424 -3.21 -3.25 17.19
C ARG A 424 -4.30 -2.87 16.18
N LEU A 425 -5.57 -3.21 16.45
CA LEU A 425 -6.72 -2.82 15.62
C LEU A 425 -6.98 -1.30 15.67
N GLY A 426 -6.96 -0.68 16.86
CA GLY A 426 -7.14 0.78 16.99
C GLY A 426 -6.06 1.60 16.28
N SER A 427 -4.83 1.07 16.25
CA SER A 427 -3.67 1.68 15.60
C SER A 427 -3.45 1.20 14.15
N CYS A 428 -4.43 0.51 13.55
CA CYS A 428 -4.27 -0.04 12.21
C CYS A 428 -3.94 1.04 11.17
N MET A 429 -2.92 0.79 10.34
CA MET A 429 -2.54 1.69 9.26
C MET A 429 -3.37 1.47 7.98
N TYR A 430 -4.08 0.35 7.86
CA TYR A 430 -4.75 -0.06 6.62
C TYR A 430 -6.23 -0.36 6.87
N ALA A 431 -7.13 0.42 6.27
CA ALA A 431 -8.56 0.33 6.53
C ALA A 431 -9.39 0.26 5.24
N MET A 432 -10.48 -0.49 5.32
CA MET A 432 -11.51 -0.65 4.29
C MET A 432 -12.68 0.28 4.58
N SER A 433 -13.26 0.84 3.53
CA SER A 433 -14.37 1.79 3.65
C SER A 433 -15.73 1.12 3.51
N HIS A 434 -16.53 1.14 4.56
CA HIS A 434 -17.91 0.62 4.57
C HIS A 434 -18.90 1.79 4.49
N PRO A 435 -19.22 2.32 3.28
CA PRO A 435 -20.12 3.46 3.13
C PRO A 435 -21.54 3.19 3.65
N ASP A 436 -22.01 1.94 3.60
CA ASP A 436 -23.36 1.56 4.03
C ASP A 436 -23.55 1.62 5.55
N THR A 437 -22.47 1.39 6.31
CA THR A 437 -22.49 1.49 7.77
C THR A 437 -21.87 2.79 8.28
N GLY A 438 -21.30 3.61 7.38
CA GLY A 438 -20.58 4.82 7.74
C GLY A 438 -19.29 4.56 8.53
N ARG A 439 -18.67 3.38 8.38
CA ARG A 439 -17.51 2.96 9.17
C ARG A 439 -16.25 2.73 8.34
N LEU A 440 -15.11 2.80 9.03
CA LEU A 440 -13.83 2.33 8.52
C LEU A 440 -13.43 1.10 9.32
N VAL A 441 -13.09 0.04 8.61
CA VAL A 441 -12.81 -1.27 9.20
C VAL A 441 -11.34 -1.62 9.00
N PRO A 442 -10.58 -1.96 10.05
CA PRO A 442 -9.20 -2.44 9.91
C PRO A 442 -9.11 -3.64 8.97
N ALA A 443 -8.09 -3.72 8.12
CA ALA A 443 -7.97 -4.80 7.14
C ALA A 443 -7.97 -6.21 7.75
N CYS A 444 -7.37 -6.39 8.94
CA CYS A 444 -7.45 -7.67 9.66
C CYS A 444 -8.90 -8.04 10.01
N VAL A 445 -9.74 -7.07 10.42
CA VAL A 445 -11.16 -7.33 10.70
C VAL A 445 -11.91 -7.66 9.41
N GLN A 446 -11.64 -6.91 8.33
CA GLN A 446 -12.26 -7.18 7.04
C GLN A 446 -12.04 -8.65 6.62
N HIS A 447 -10.77 -9.06 6.56
CA HIS A 447 -10.39 -10.34 6.00
C HIS A 447 -10.65 -11.52 6.94
N SER A 448 -10.59 -11.30 8.26
CA SER A 448 -10.82 -12.36 9.25
C SER A 448 -12.29 -12.54 9.60
N SER A 449 -13.11 -11.48 9.57
CA SER A 449 -14.46 -11.51 10.16
C SER A 449 -15.59 -11.15 9.18
N LEU A 450 -15.35 -10.28 8.18
CA LEU A 450 -16.43 -9.74 7.35
C LEU A 450 -16.51 -10.36 5.95
N ASP A 451 -15.36 -10.66 5.33
CA ASP A 451 -15.27 -11.15 3.95
C ASP A 451 -16.08 -12.44 3.71
N ALA A 452 -16.23 -13.31 4.71
CA ALA A 452 -17.02 -14.54 4.58
C ALA A 452 -18.50 -14.25 4.29
N ALA A 453 -19.12 -13.40 5.11
CA ALA A 453 -20.52 -13.03 4.95
C ALA A 453 -20.73 -12.16 3.70
N GLU A 454 -19.81 -11.22 3.46
CA GLU A 454 -19.86 -10.34 2.29
C GLU A 454 -19.76 -11.12 0.97
N ASN A 455 -18.82 -12.07 0.87
CA ASN A 455 -18.68 -12.90 -0.33
C ASN A 455 -19.89 -13.83 -0.53
N ALA A 456 -20.51 -14.31 0.55
CA ALA A 456 -21.76 -15.07 0.45
C ALA A 456 -22.91 -14.21 -0.10
N GLY A 457 -22.98 -12.93 0.29
CA GLY A 457 -23.90 -11.94 -0.28
C GLY A 457 -23.63 -11.67 -1.75
N LEU A 458 -22.37 -11.37 -2.10
CA LEU A 458 -21.94 -11.14 -3.48
C LEU A 458 -22.20 -12.35 -4.38
N ARG A 459 -22.04 -13.57 -3.87
CA ARG A 459 -22.35 -14.80 -4.63
C ARG A 459 -23.82 -14.87 -5.04
N LYS A 460 -24.74 -14.36 -4.22
CA LYS A 460 -26.17 -14.27 -4.56
C LYS A 460 -26.43 -13.19 -5.61
N MET A 461 -25.74 -12.05 -5.50
CA MET A 461 -25.89 -10.90 -6.39
C MET A 461 -25.25 -11.12 -7.77
N LEU A 462 -24.07 -11.74 -7.79
CA LEU A 462 -23.20 -11.94 -8.94
C LEU A 462 -22.86 -13.43 -9.10
N PRO A 463 -23.84 -14.31 -9.37
CA PRO A 463 -23.59 -15.73 -9.51
C PRO A 463 -22.76 -16.01 -10.78
N LEU A 464 -21.91 -17.05 -10.74
CA LEU A 464 -21.11 -17.47 -11.90
C LEU A 464 -21.95 -17.85 -13.12
N ARG A 465 -23.14 -18.40 -12.89
CA ARG A 465 -24.13 -18.72 -13.92
C ARG A 465 -25.38 -17.89 -13.64
N PRO A 466 -25.95 -17.19 -14.64
CA PRO A 466 -27.22 -16.51 -14.46
C PRO A 466 -28.26 -17.51 -13.95
N VAL A 467 -29.03 -17.14 -12.93
CA VAL A 467 -30.21 -17.91 -12.55
C VAL A 467 -31.24 -17.64 -13.65
N THR A 468 -31.45 -18.59 -14.55
CA THR A 468 -32.65 -18.60 -15.38
C THR A 468 -33.83 -18.68 -14.44
N LEU A 469 -34.51 -17.56 -14.24
CA LEU A 469 -35.86 -17.55 -13.70
C LEU A 469 -36.70 -18.33 -14.73
N ASN A 470 -36.89 -19.62 -14.47
CA ASN A 470 -37.94 -20.37 -15.12
C ASN A 470 -39.24 -19.64 -14.77
N ALA A 471 -39.75 -18.86 -15.72
CA ALA A 471 -41.15 -18.50 -15.74
C ALA A 471 -41.90 -19.84 -15.69
N ARG A 472 -42.45 -20.18 -14.53
CA ARG A 472 -43.42 -21.25 -14.45
C ARG A 472 -44.66 -20.76 -15.21
N PRO A 473 -45.26 -21.61 -16.05
CA PRO A 473 -46.38 -21.26 -16.91
C PRO A 473 -47.59 -20.75 -16.13
#